data_AF-T0FWV3-F1
#
_entry.id   AF-T0FWV3-F1
#
_cell.length_a   1.000
_cell.length_b   1.000
_cell.length_c   1.000
_cell.angle_alpha   90.00
_cell.angle_beta   90.00
_cell.angle_gamma   90.00
#
_symmetry.space_group_name_H-M   'P 1'
#
loop_
_entity.id
_entity.type
_entity.pdbx_description
1 polymer ?
#
loop_
_entity_poly.entity_id
_entity_poly.type
_entity_poly.pdbx_seq_one_letter_code
_entity_poly.pdbx_strand_id
1 'polypeptide(L)'
;MEIKIKIKKTDSEKIFNTFKDLIIQAGQNTFTELTVNTDLMSSILHVQTSLSALENHPQYGFFIEEIHNNTLKIRSLSLRLALIRNNQNSMFPIVNFSEQIEELYDFITISWDIQLAAPQIKIIQNVKSIILNSLSEFKSEEYFKQFNDPIISNYLKIQESKVGELESTLEKQIKNIGEQSAKWNELSIEFQRNIQEKYENDLRKLNESFKVKEQDLQKKEEEFNERVKEFDIRERTAVRRDLLTQIKLLIKERKSIILSDETSKKRNVINFISLGILGVSGVSILFVLFKFYLDSSLTNTFQFQNLYPLLGLTPLFVSLLIFVIRWYSAWYKEHADLEISNIKFGADILRASWIAEMYFELKEEKGLELPQEILQAFTKDLFEPIDTGKKLVTHPYEDILKNISELKKVKLSKGSFEIERN
;
A
#
# COMPACT_ATOMS: atom_id res chain seq x y z
N MET A 1 -42.37 42.38 40.57
CA MET A 1 -42.84 43.51 41.43
C MET A 1 -41.81 44.64 41.30
N GLU A 2 -42.21 45.90 41.45
CA GLU A 2 -41.33 47.06 41.22
C GLU A 2 -41.56 48.10 42.33
N ILE A 3 -40.49 48.60 42.95
CA ILE A 3 -40.54 49.68 43.94
C ILE A 3 -39.77 50.86 43.38
N LYS A 4 -40.45 52.01 43.20
CA LYS A 4 -39.81 53.27 42.81
C LYS A 4 -39.66 54.18 44.02
N ILE A 5 -38.44 54.61 44.31
CA ILE A 5 -38.13 55.55 45.40
C ILE A 5 -37.62 56.85 44.78
N LYS A 6 -38.27 57.96 45.10
CA LYS A 6 -37.91 59.29 44.60
C LYS A 6 -36.88 59.92 45.54
N ILE A 7 -35.74 60.32 44.99
CA ILE A 7 -34.66 61.00 45.71
C ILE A 7 -34.53 62.42 45.19
N LYS A 8 -34.46 63.39 46.11
CA LYS A 8 -34.17 64.78 45.77
C LYS A 8 -32.74 64.83 45.23
N LYS A 9 -32.48 65.53 44.12
CA LYS A 9 -31.15 65.59 43.49
C LYS A 9 -30.06 65.84 44.54
N THR A 10 -29.32 64.80 44.90
CA THR A 10 -28.30 64.82 45.96
C THR A 10 -26.95 64.55 45.30
N ASP A 11 -25.85 65.06 45.88
CA ASP A 11 -24.51 64.84 45.34
C ASP A 11 -24.28 63.36 45.02
N SER A 12 -23.85 63.09 43.78
CA SER A 12 -23.59 61.75 43.24
C SER A 12 -22.67 60.92 44.14
N GLU A 13 -21.78 61.59 44.87
CA GLU A 13 -20.88 61.01 45.87
C GLU A 13 -21.64 60.36 47.04
N LYS A 14 -22.73 60.97 47.54
CA LYS A 14 -23.54 60.39 48.61
C LYS A 14 -24.29 59.16 48.16
N ILE A 15 -24.84 59.18 46.94
CA ILE A 15 -25.50 58.02 46.35
C ILE A 15 -24.49 56.88 46.26
N PHE A 16 -23.31 57.13 45.68
CA PHE A 16 -22.26 56.12 45.55
C PHE A 16 -21.77 55.56 46.90
N ASN A 17 -21.58 56.40 47.91
CA ASN A 17 -21.19 55.94 49.25
C ASN A 17 -22.29 55.08 49.90
N THR A 18 -23.57 55.43 49.71
CA THR A 18 -24.70 54.60 50.19
C THR A 18 -24.70 53.22 49.54
N PHE A 19 -24.33 53.14 48.25
CA PHE A 19 -24.15 51.87 47.55
C PHE A 19 -22.99 51.06 48.07
N LYS A 20 -21.84 51.71 48.32
CA LYS A 20 -20.68 51.06 48.93
C LYS A 20 -21.07 50.40 50.25
N ASP A 21 -21.82 51.12 51.08
CA ASP A 21 -22.30 50.62 52.37
C ASP A 21 -23.31 49.48 52.21
N LEU A 22 -24.21 49.54 51.22
CA LEU A 22 -25.14 48.45 50.89
C LEU A 22 -24.40 47.18 50.44
N ILE A 23 -23.35 47.30 49.63
CA ILE A 23 -22.52 46.16 49.21
C ILE A 23 -21.77 45.57 50.41
N ILE A 24 -21.23 46.42 51.30
CA ILE A 24 -20.55 45.99 52.53
C ILE A 24 -21.52 45.23 53.44
N GLN A 25 -22.74 45.73 53.63
CA GLN A 25 -23.75 45.08 54.47
C GLN A 25 -24.30 43.77 53.86
N ALA A 26 -24.31 43.64 52.53
CA ALA A 26 -24.78 42.42 51.85
C ALA A 26 -23.85 41.20 52.05
N GLY A 27 -22.58 41.41 52.44
CA GLY A 27 -21.66 40.35 52.88
C GLY A 27 -20.93 39.58 51.75
N GLN A 28 -19.85 38.87 52.11
CA GLN A 28 -18.86 38.28 51.17
C GLN A 28 -19.36 37.16 50.24
N ASN A 29 -20.63 36.73 50.34
CA ASN A 29 -21.17 35.59 49.58
C ASN A 29 -22.12 35.99 48.43
N THR A 30 -22.20 37.28 48.12
CA THR A 30 -22.99 37.81 46.99
C THR A 30 -22.07 38.25 45.87
N PHE A 31 -22.34 37.76 44.66
CA PHE A 31 -21.84 38.35 43.43
C PHE A 31 -22.59 39.66 43.18
N THR A 32 -21.86 40.74 42.97
CA THR A 32 -22.45 42.05 42.69
C THR A 32 -21.97 42.50 41.32
N GLU A 33 -22.86 42.55 40.35
CA GLU A 33 -22.60 43.20 39.06
C GLU A 33 -23.08 44.64 39.19
N LEU A 34 -22.14 45.58 39.11
CA LEU A 34 -22.43 47.01 39.07
C LEU A 34 -22.22 47.48 37.64
N THR A 35 -23.31 47.89 37.00
CA THR A 35 -23.27 48.47 35.65
C THR A 35 -23.52 49.95 35.78
N VAL A 36 -22.52 50.74 35.43
CA VAL A 36 -22.59 52.20 35.46
C VAL A 36 -22.65 52.69 34.02
N ASN A 37 -23.73 53.38 33.67
CA ASN A 37 -23.93 53.96 32.37
C ASN A 37 -23.75 55.48 32.47
N THR A 38 -22.72 56.00 31.82
CA THR A 38 -22.39 57.42 31.81
C THR A 38 -22.67 58.03 30.44
N ASP A 39 -22.72 59.36 30.35
CA ASP A 39 -22.93 60.09 29.08
C ASP A 39 -21.96 59.70 27.95
N LEU A 40 -20.78 59.19 28.28
CA LEU A 40 -19.69 58.96 27.33
C LEU A 40 -19.41 57.48 27.05
N MET A 41 -19.71 56.55 27.98
CA MET A 41 -19.63 55.10 27.75
C MET A 41 -20.53 54.31 28.71
N SER A 42 -21.03 53.17 28.22
CA SER A 42 -21.57 52.09 29.04
C SER A 42 -20.42 51.20 29.51
N SER A 43 -20.12 51.20 30.81
CA SER A 43 -19.09 50.34 31.40
C SER A 43 -19.73 49.32 32.33
N ILE A 44 -19.51 48.04 32.03
CA ILE A 44 -19.96 46.94 32.88
C ILE A 44 -18.76 46.50 33.71
N LEU A 45 -18.81 46.75 35.02
CA LEU A 45 -17.79 46.26 35.93
C LEU A 45 -18.30 44.97 36.58
N HIS A 46 -17.87 43.83 36.03
CA HIS A 46 -18.08 42.55 36.67
C HIS A 46 -17.06 42.35 37.79
N VAL A 47 -17.46 42.62 39.02
CA VAL A 47 -16.62 42.37 40.19
C VAL A 47 -16.99 41.01 40.76
N GLN A 48 -16.11 40.05 40.53
CA GLN A 48 -16.19 38.73 41.10
C GLN A 48 -15.01 38.58 42.08
N THR A 49 -15.10 39.08 43.32
CA THR A 49 -14.27 38.69 44.49
C THR A 49 -14.43 39.61 45.70
N SER A 50 -13.97 39.13 46.87
CA SER A 50 -13.95 39.77 48.19
C SER A 50 -13.49 41.24 48.16
N LEU A 51 -14.11 42.07 49.00
CA LEU A 51 -13.93 43.54 49.15
C LEU A 51 -12.48 44.06 49.00
N SER A 52 -11.47 43.31 49.48
CA SER A 52 -10.05 43.65 49.36
C SER A 52 -9.49 43.65 47.93
N ALA A 53 -10.16 42.99 46.98
CA ALA A 53 -9.79 42.96 45.57
C ALA A 53 -10.35 44.16 44.79
N LEU A 54 -11.43 44.79 45.28
CA LEU A 54 -12.05 45.95 44.61
C LEU A 54 -11.22 47.22 44.77
N GLU A 55 -10.75 47.51 45.99
CA GLU A 55 -9.93 48.70 46.27
C GLU A 55 -8.57 48.66 45.56
N ASN A 56 -8.08 47.46 45.23
CA ASN A 56 -6.83 47.24 44.51
C ASN A 56 -7.02 47.04 42.99
N HIS A 57 -8.25 47.08 42.47
CA HIS A 57 -8.49 46.90 41.04
C HIS A 57 -8.09 48.18 40.29
N PRO A 58 -7.18 48.13 39.31
CA PRO A 58 -6.61 49.32 38.67
C PRO A 58 -7.66 50.19 37.96
N GLN A 59 -8.78 49.58 37.53
CA GLN A 59 -9.90 50.33 36.93
C GLN A 59 -10.78 51.03 37.96
N TYR A 60 -10.79 50.60 39.23
CA TYR A 60 -11.61 51.20 40.29
C TYR A 60 -11.07 52.57 40.72
N GLY A 61 -9.74 52.68 40.87
CA GLY A 61 -9.09 53.97 41.17
C GLY A 61 -9.36 55.01 40.09
N PHE A 62 -9.22 54.63 38.82
CA PHE A 62 -9.52 55.49 37.68
C PHE A 62 -10.99 55.94 37.68
N PHE A 63 -11.93 55.03 37.92
CA PHE A 63 -13.36 55.35 37.90
C PHE A 63 -13.77 56.32 39.02
N ILE A 64 -13.21 56.16 40.23
CA ILE A 64 -13.48 57.08 41.34
C ILE A 64 -12.85 58.45 41.08
N GLU A 65 -11.63 58.50 40.55
CA GLU A 65 -10.97 59.77 40.22
C GLU A 65 -11.74 60.55 39.14
N GLU A 66 -12.29 59.85 38.14
CA GLU A 66 -13.07 60.45 37.05
C GLU A 66 -14.48 60.89 37.49
N ILE A 67 -15.11 60.17 38.42
CA ILE A 67 -16.35 60.63 39.08
C ILE A 67 -16.07 61.83 40.00
N HIS A 68 -14.99 61.80 40.77
CA HIS A 68 -14.64 62.86 41.73
C HIS A 68 -14.24 64.17 41.02
N ASN A 69 -13.64 64.08 39.83
CA ASN A 69 -13.31 65.22 38.99
C ASN A 69 -14.51 65.83 38.24
N ASN A 70 -15.75 65.36 38.50
CA ASN A 70 -17.01 65.92 37.98
C ASN A 70 -17.14 65.93 36.44
N THR A 71 -16.34 65.16 35.72
CA THR A 71 -16.35 65.12 34.24
C THR A 71 -17.40 64.18 33.66
N LEU A 72 -17.95 63.25 34.46
CA LEU A 72 -18.95 62.27 34.02
C LEU A 72 -20.28 62.44 34.75
N LYS A 73 -21.35 62.75 34.02
CA LYS A 73 -22.73 62.64 34.51
C LYS A 73 -23.18 61.18 34.40
N ILE A 74 -23.62 60.61 35.52
CA ILE A 74 -24.09 59.22 35.61
C ILE A 74 -25.56 59.18 35.21
N ARG A 75 -25.89 58.68 34.02
CA ARG A 75 -27.29 58.55 33.53
C ARG A 75 -28.05 57.39 34.17
N SER A 76 -27.38 56.30 34.48
CA SER A 76 -28.02 55.16 35.15
C SER A 76 -26.98 54.30 35.83
N LEU A 77 -27.37 53.70 36.96
CA LEU A 77 -26.53 52.84 37.75
C LEU A 77 -27.35 51.61 38.15
N SER A 78 -27.14 50.47 37.50
CA SER A 78 -27.82 49.25 37.89
C SER A 78 -26.91 48.39 38.74
N LEU A 79 -27.41 47.98 39.90
CA LEU A 79 -26.78 47.01 40.77
C LEU A 79 -27.58 45.71 40.71
N ARG A 80 -26.95 44.66 40.20
CA ARG A 80 -27.47 43.30 40.23
C ARG A 80 -26.77 42.53 41.36
N LEU A 81 -27.57 42.07 42.31
CA LEU A 81 -27.11 41.21 43.41
C LEU A 81 -27.48 39.76 43.08
N ALA A 82 -26.48 38.91 42.86
CA ALA A 82 -26.65 37.47 42.67
C ALA A 82 -26.01 36.70 43.82
N LEU A 83 -26.79 35.94 44.59
CA LEU A 83 -26.28 35.06 45.65
C LEU A 83 -25.74 33.77 45.03
N ILE A 84 -24.44 33.46 45.21
CA ILE A 84 -23.89 32.17 44.83
C ILE A 84 -24.13 31.20 45.98
N ARG A 85 -25.03 30.23 45.78
CA ARG A 85 -25.13 29.04 46.63
C ARG A 85 -24.84 27.81 45.78
N ASN A 86 -23.97 26.93 46.29
CA ASN A 86 -23.44 25.74 45.62
C ASN A 86 -24.36 25.18 44.51
N ASN A 87 -23.90 25.37 43.28
CA ASN A 87 -24.25 24.66 42.06
C ASN A 87 -25.61 24.88 41.38
N GLN A 88 -26.37 25.93 41.71
CA GLN A 88 -27.48 26.38 40.84
C GLN A 88 -27.56 27.92 40.77
N ASN A 89 -27.35 28.46 39.56
CA ASN A 89 -27.59 29.88 39.24
C ASN A 89 -29.09 30.15 39.30
N SER A 90 -29.58 30.62 40.44
CA SER A 90 -30.90 31.25 40.53
C SER A 90 -30.71 32.76 40.34
N MET A 91 -31.43 33.33 39.39
CA MET A 91 -31.41 34.77 39.11
C MET A 91 -32.28 35.49 40.16
N PHE A 92 -31.71 36.51 40.79
CA PHE A 92 -32.26 37.23 41.95
C PHE A 92 -32.38 38.74 41.63
N PRO A 93 -32.98 39.58 42.50
CA PRO A 93 -33.59 40.84 42.07
C PRO A 93 -32.58 41.82 41.47
N ILE A 94 -33.06 42.55 40.47
CA ILE A 94 -32.28 43.53 39.73
C ILE A 94 -32.62 44.90 40.31
N VAL A 95 -31.67 45.56 40.97
CA VAL A 95 -31.87 46.95 41.36
C VAL A 95 -31.41 47.85 40.22
N ASN A 96 -32.33 48.45 39.49
CA ASN A 96 -32.02 49.35 38.39
C ASN A 96 -32.18 50.81 38.83
N PHE A 97 -31.10 51.59 38.84
CA PHE A 97 -31.23 53.03 38.97
C PHE A 97 -31.21 53.60 37.57
N SER A 98 -32.31 54.22 37.17
CA SER A 98 -32.39 54.95 35.92
C SER A 98 -32.63 56.40 36.27
N GLU A 99 -31.71 57.28 35.93
CA GLU A 99 -31.96 58.72 35.93
C GLU A 99 -32.93 58.98 34.77
N GLN A 100 -34.23 59.05 35.08
CA GLN A 100 -35.17 59.71 34.18
C GLN A 100 -35.11 61.19 34.51
N ILE A 101 -34.64 61.98 33.56
CA ILE A 101 -34.48 63.42 33.70
C ILE A 101 -35.87 64.07 33.76
N GLU A 102 -36.46 64.11 34.95
CA GLU A 102 -37.40 65.16 35.36
C GLU A 102 -36.60 66.13 36.23
N GLU A 103 -36.60 67.43 35.89
CA GLU A 103 -35.58 68.45 36.24
C GLU A 103 -35.18 68.61 37.72
N LEU A 104 -35.79 67.90 38.68
CA LEU A 104 -35.60 68.10 40.13
C LEU A 104 -35.34 66.83 40.96
N TYR A 105 -35.51 65.62 40.41
CA TYR A 105 -35.45 64.37 41.19
C TYR A 105 -34.88 63.18 40.42
N ASP A 106 -34.18 62.29 41.14
CA ASP A 106 -33.68 61.02 40.64
C ASP A 106 -34.57 59.88 41.15
N PHE A 107 -34.79 58.84 40.35
CA PHE A 107 -35.62 57.68 40.73
C PHE A 107 -34.77 56.42 40.89
N ILE A 108 -34.90 55.76 42.04
CA ILE A 108 -34.41 54.40 42.26
C ILE A 108 -35.52 53.43 41.89
N THR A 109 -35.28 52.51 40.96
CA THR A 109 -36.25 51.45 40.62
C THR A 109 -35.71 50.09 41.05
N ILE A 110 -36.23 49.53 42.13
CA ILE A 110 -35.91 48.17 42.54
C ILE A 110 -36.92 47.22 41.88
N SER A 111 -36.47 46.38 40.95
CA SER A 111 -37.33 45.37 40.32
C SER A 111 -36.94 43.95 40.74
N TRP A 112 -37.96 43.14 41.01
CA TRP A 112 -37.80 41.73 41.36
C TRP A 112 -38.57 40.91 40.35
N ASP A 113 -37.88 39.96 39.71
CA ASP A 113 -38.49 38.88 38.95
C ASP A 113 -38.84 37.75 39.92
N ILE A 114 -40.11 37.35 39.97
CA ILE A 114 -40.63 36.46 41.03
C ILE A 114 -41.08 35.16 40.40
N GLN A 115 -40.16 34.18 40.35
CA GLN A 115 -40.48 32.75 40.27
C GLN A 115 -39.79 32.00 41.41
N LEU A 116 -40.07 32.41 42.65
CA LEU A 116 -39.28 32.01 43.83
C LEU A 116 -40.15 31.31 44.89
N ALA A 117 -39.64 30.21 45.45
CA ALA A 117 -40.27 29.36 46.46
C ALA A 117 -40.27 30.01 47.86
N ALA A 118 -41.19 29.58 48.74
CA ALA A 118 -41.45 30.14 50.08
C ALA A 118 -40.22 30.51 50.96
N PRO A 119 -39.09 29.77 51.02
CA PRO A 119 -37.92 30.17 51.81
C PRO A 119 -37.21 31.45 51.30
N GLN A 120 -37.50 31.90 50.07
CA GLN A 120 -36.90 33.09 49.46
C GLN A 120 -37.62 34.39 49.86
N ILE A 121 -38.85 34.31 50.38
CA ILE A 121 -39.62 35.48 50.86
C ILE A 121 -38.95 36.13 52.08
N LYS A 122 -38.35 35.34 52.98
CA LYS A 122 -37.67 35.85 54.18
C LYS A 122 -36.39 36.62 53.86
N ILE A 123 -35.69 36.21 52.79
CA ILE A 123 -34.51 36.92 52.27
C ILE A 123 -34.94 38.24 51.62
N ILE A 124 -36.02 38.23 50.83
CA ILE A 124 -36.57 39.45 50.22
C ILE A 124 -37.02 40.44 51.30
N GLN A 125 -37.64 39.97 52.39
CA GLN A 125 -38.02 40.82 53.51
C GLN A 125 -36.81 41.41 54.24
N ASN A 126 -35.74 40.64 54.45
CA ASN A 126 -34.50 41.15 55.02
C ASN A 126 -33.84 42.20 54.11
N VAL A 127 -33.72 41.92 52.80
CA VAL A 127 -33.17 42.87 51.82
C VAL A 127 -34.02 44.13 51.76
N LYS A 128 -35.35 44.01 51.74
CA LYS A 128 -36.28 45.14 51.81
C LYS A 128 -36.05 45.98 53.07
N SER A 129 -35.87 45.34 54.23
CA SER A 129 -35.61 46.06 55.49
C SER A 129 -34.24 46.75 55.53
N ILE A 130 -33.21 46.14 54.95
CA ILE A 130 -31.88 46.73 54.84
C ILE A 130 -31.92 47.94 53.91
N ILE A 131 -32.53 47.80 52.73
CA ILE A 131 -32.71 48.88 51.76
C ILE A 131 -33.51 50.04 52.37
N LEU A 132 -34.63 49.75 53.06
CA LEU A 132 -35.44 50.77 53.73
C LEU A 132 -34.70 51.46 54.88
N ASN A 133 -33.87 50.75 55.64
CA ASN A 133 -33.04 51.36 56.69
C ASN A 133 -31.94 52.24 56.11
N SER A 134 -31.21 51.76 55.08
CA SER A 134 -30.16 52.54 54.42
C SER A 134 -30.69 53.74 53.66
N LEU A 135 -31.94 53.68 53.18
CA LEU A 135 -32.59 54.77 52.46
C LEU A 135 -33.52 55.63 53.34
N SER A 136 -33.56 55.38 54.65
CA SER A 136 -34.44 56.11 55.58
C SER A 136 -34.11 57.62 55.70
N GLU A 137 -32.93 58.05 55.22
CA GLU A 137 -32.58 59.46 55.07
C GLU A 137 -33.31 60.17 53.91
N PHE A 138 -33.89 59.41 52.96
CA PHE A 138 -34.62 59.94 51.80
C PHE A 138 -36.13 59.85 52.03
N LYS A 139 -36.79 60.98 52.31
CA LYS A 139 -38.24 61.07 52.53
C LYS A 139 -39.02 60.67 51.26
N SER A 140 -39.61 59.47 51.25
CA SER A 140 -40.55 59.06 50.21
C SER A 140 -41.95 59.63 50.49
N GLU A 141 -42.46 60.51 49.63
CA GLU A 141 -43.87 60.91 49.65
C GLU A 141 -44.71 59.89 48.85
N GLU A 142 -45.60 59.18 49.53
CA GLU A 142 -46.64 58.33 48.91
C GLU A 142 -47.74 59.22 48.30
N TYR A 143 -47.80 59.27 46.97
CA TYR A 143 -48.92 59.87 46.25
C TYR A 143 -49.91 58.79 45.79
N PHE A 144 -50.86 58.46 46.67
CA PHE A 144 -52.11 57.79 46.29
C PHE A 144 -53.29 58.70 46.65
N LYS A 145 -53.83 59.46 45.69
CA LYS A 145 -55.18 60.06 45.78
C LYS A 145 -55.85 60.06 44.40
N GLN A 146 -56.81 59.16 44.23
CA GLN A 146 -58.26 59.45 44.12
C GLN A 146 -58.64 60.21 42.83
N PHE A 147 -58.90 59.43 41.77
CA PHE A 147 -59.58 59.87 40.55
C PHE A 147 -61.05 59.49 40.64
N ASN A 148 -61.93 60.47 40.88
CA ASN A 148 -63.38 60.32 40.79
C ASN A 148 -63.95 61.51 40.00
N ASP A 149 -63.69 61.51 38.68
CA ASP A 149 -64.24 62.48 37.74
C ASP A 149 -65.17 61.76 36.73
N PRO A 150 -66.40 62.26 36.47
CA PRO A 150 -67.39 61.62 35.59
C PRO A 150 -66.97 61.53 34.12
N ILE A 151 -65.90 62.23 33.71
CA ILE A 151 -65.24 62.12 32.40
C ILE A 151 -64.63 60.72 32.20
N ILE A 152 -64.17 60.09 33.28
CA ILE A 152 -63.53 58.77 33.26
C ILE A 152 -64.55 57.68 32.92
N SER A 153 -65.82 57.79 33.32
CA SER A 153 -66.82 56.75 33.02
C SER A 153 -67.18 56.66 31.53
N ASN A 154 -67.19 57.80 30.82
CA ASN A 154 -67.43 57.83 29.38
C ASN A 154 -66.17 57.38 28.61
N TYR A 155 -64.99 57.72 29.13
CA TYR A 155 -63.72 57.20 28.65
C TYR A 155 -63.61 55.68 28.86
N LEU A 156 -64.06 55.15 30.00
CA LEU A 156 -64.12 53.72 30.31
C LEU A 156 -65.05 52.96 29.39
N LYS A 157 -66.23 53.50 29.04
CA LYS A 157 -67.12 52.86 28.05
C LYS A 157 -66.53 52.85 26.64
N ILE A 158 -65.85 53.93 26.24
CA ILE A 158 -65.11 53.97 24.97
C ILE A 158 -63.90 53.03 25.00
N GLN A 159 -63.26 52.85 26.16
CA GLN A 159 -62.20 51.87 26.37
C GLN A 159 -62.77 50.45 26.29
N GLU A 160 -63.89 50.15 26.94
CA GLU A 160 -64.54 48.83 26.91
C GLU A 160 -64.99 48.45 25.50
N SER A 161 -65.53 49.38 24.70
CA SER A 161 -65.90 49.10 23.31
C SER A 161 -64.68 48.87 22.42
N LYS A 162 -63.61 49.64 22.62
CA LYS A 162 -62.32 49.42 21.93
C LYS A 162 -61.65 48.13 22.37
N VAL A 163 -61.76 47.76 23.64
CA VAL A 163 -61.28 46.49 24.18
C VAL A 163 -62.03 45.33 23.54
N GLY A 164 -63.36 45.42 23.39
CA GLY A 164 -64.14 44.39 22.69
C GLY A 164 -63.81 44.27 21.19
N GLU A 165 -63.58 45.41 20.50
CA GLU A 165 -63.13 45.39 19.10
C GLU A 165 -61.73 44.79 18.95
N LEU A 166 -60.81 45.14 19.86
CA LEU A 166 -59.47 44.57 19.96
C LEU A 166 -59.51 43.08 20.26
N GLU A 167 -60.35 42.63 21.19
CA GLU A 167 -60.55 41.21 21.52
C GLU A 167 -61.05 40.43 20.31
N SER A 168 -62.03 40.95 19.56
CA SER A 168 -62.52 40.29 18.34
C SER A 168 -61.48 40.25 17.21
N THR A 169 -60.63 41.29 17.13
CA THR A 169 -59.55 41.37 16.15
C THR A 169 -58.42 40.41 16.53
N LEU A 170 -58.10 40.32 17.83
CA LEU A 170 -57.16 39.34 18.38
C LEU A 170 -57.66 37.92 18.17
N GLU A 171 -58.94 37.64 18.39
CA GLU A 171 -59.52 36.31 18.15
C GLU A 171 -59.43 35.92 16.66
N LYS A 172 -59.74 36.85 15.75
CA LYS A 172 -59.56 36.64 14.30
C LYS A 172 -58.10 36.44 13.93
N GLN A 173 -57.18 37.22 14.51
CA GLN A 173 -55.74 37.06 14.28
C GLN A 173 -55.22 35.73 14.81
N ILE A 174 -55.62 35.31 16.02
CA ILE A 174 -55.26 34.01 16.61
C ILE A 174 -55.76 32.88 15.72
N LYS A 175 -57.01 32.96 15.23
CA LYS A 175 -57.56 31.95 14.31
C LYS A 175 -56.79 31.89 13.00
N ASN A 176 -56.49 33.04 12.39
CA ASN A 176 -55.74 33.11 11.13
C ASN A 176 -54.28 32.65 11.31
N ILE A 177 -53.65 32.96 12.45
CA ILE A 177 -52.32 32.43 12.83
C ILE A 177 -52.38 30.92 13.03
N GLY A 178 -53.44 30.39 13.64
CA GLY A 178 -53.65 28.94 13.82
C GLY A 178 -53.79 28.22 12.48
N GLU A 179 -54.62 28.74 11.57
CA GLU A 179 -54.80 28.22 10.22
C GLU A 179 -53.51 28.31 9.37
N GLN A 180 -52.77 29.41 9.45
CA GLN A 180 -51.47 29.54 8.80
C GLN A 180 -50.43 28.59 9.39
N SER A 181 -50.38 28.44 10.71
CA SER A 181 -49.46 27.52 11.39
C SER A 181 -49.74 26.07 11.00
N ALA A 182 -51.02 25.69 10.88
CA ALA A 182 -51.42 24.37 10.41
C ALA A 182 -50.93 24.10 8.96
N LYS A 183 -51.13 25.06 8.05
CA LYS A 183 -50.64 24.97 6.66
C LYS A 183 -49.12 24.90 6.58
N TRP A 184 -48.41 25.70 7.39
CA TRP A 184 -46.96 25.67 7.45
C TRP A 184 -46.42 24.34 7.97
N ASN A 185 -47.09 23.76 8.97
CA ASN A 185 -46.72 22.45 9.50
C ASN A 185 -46.94 21.36 8.43
N GLU A 186 -48.07 21.37 7.73
CA GLU A 186 -48.35 20.41 6.66
C GLU A 186 -47.30 20.52 5.52
N LEU A 187 -47.02 21.74 5.05
CA LEU A 187 -46.00 22.00 4.04
C LEU A 187 -44.60 21.57 4.50
N SER A 188 -44.26 21.82 5.77
CA SER A 188 -42.97 21.42 6.34
C SER A 188 -42.82 19.90 6.40
N ILE A 189 -43.88 19.19 6.80
CA ILE A 189 -43.92 17.73 6.82
C ILE A 189 -43.78 17.16 5.39
N GLU A 190 -44.53 17.70 4.43
CA GLU A 190 -44.42 17.28 3.02
C GLU A 190 -43.04 17.55 2.44
N PHE A 191 -42.45 18.70 2.74
CA PHE A 191 -41.11 19.05 2.29
C PHE A 191 -40.04 18.14 2.89
N GLN A 192 -40.13 17.85 4.20
CA GLN A 192 -39.25 16.88 4.86
C GLN A 192 -39.39 15.49 4.25
N ARG A 193 -40.62 15.04 3.99
CA ARG A 193 -40.86 13.75 3.34
C ARG A 193 -40.26 13.70 1.93
N ASN A 194 -40.45 14.74 1.13
CA ASN A 194 -39.91 14.82 -0.23
C ASN A 194 -38.37 14.85 -0.25
N ILE A 195 -37.73 15.52 0.72
CA ILE A 195 -36.27 15.50 0.87
C ILE A 195 -35.79 14.11 1.26
N GLN A 196 -36.44 13.50 2.25
CA GLN A 196 -36.09 12.17 2.72
C GLN A 196 -36.22 11.13 1.59
N GLU A 197 -37.30 11.17 0.83
CA GLU A 197 -37.53 10.28 -0.30
C GLU A 197 -36.51 10.50 -1.43
N LYS A 198 -36.13 11.75 -1.73
CA LYS A 198 -35.06 12.05 -2.69
C LYS A 198 -33.72 11.49 -2.21
N TYR A 199 -33.39 11.71 -0.93
CA TYR A 199 -32.15 11.24 -0.34
C TYR A 199 -32.06 9.72 -0.34
N GLU A 200 -33.13 9.02 0.02
CA GLU A 200 -33.19 7.55 -0.03
C GLU A 200 -33.10 7.02 -1.46
N ASN A 201 -33.76 7.65 -2.43
CA ASN A 201 -33.66 7.27 -3.83
C ASN A 201 -32.25 7.49 -4.39
N ASP A 202 -31.59 8.59 -4.03
CA ASP A 202 -30.23 8.88 -4.48
C ASP A 202 -29.22 7.93 -3.83
N LEU A 203 -29.38 7.61 -2.54
CA LEU A 203 -28.60 6.56 -1.87
C LEU A 203 -28.80 5.20 -2.53
N ARG A 204 -30.03 4.85 -2.90
CA ARG A 204 -30.32 3.58 -3.59
C ARG A 204 -29.63 3.54 -4.95
N LYS A 205 -29.76 4.58 -5.77
CA LYS A 205 -29.09 4.69 -7.08
C LYS A 205 -27.58 4.63 -6.94
N LEU A 206 -27.03 5.32 -5.94
CA LEU A 206 -25.60 5.34 -5.68
C LEU A 206 -25.11 3.95 -5.31
N ASN A 207 -25.78 3.27 -4.38
CA ASN A 207 -25.45 1.89 -3.99
C ASN A 207 -25.59 0.90 -5.14
N GLU A 208 -26.63 1.02 -5.97
CA GLU A 208 -26.78 0.21 -7.18
C GLU A 208 -25.61 0.45 -8.15
N SER A 209 -25.23 1.70 -8.38
CA SER A 209 -24.08 2.03 -9.24
C SER A 209 -22.75 1.52 -8.70
N PHE A 210 -22.56 1.55 -7.38
CA PHE A 210 -21.37 1.00 -6.72
C PHE A 210 -21.32 -0.51 -6.87
N LYS A 211 -22.45 -1.20 -6.63
CA LYS A 211 -22.54 -2.66 -6.80
C LYS A 211 -22.25 -3.09 -8.23
N VAL A 212 -22.77 -2.37 -9.22
CA VAL A 212 -22.48 -2.64 -10.64
C VAL A 212 -20.99 -2.44 -10.96
N LYS A 213 -20.38 -1.36 -10.47
CA LYS A 213 -18.94 -1.11 -10.65
C LYS A 213 -18.07 -2.15 -9.96
N GLU A 214 -18.44 -2.57 -8.75
CA GLU A 214 -17.72 -3.62 -8.02
C GLU A 214 -17.77 -4.96 -8.75
N GLN A 215 -18.95 -5.33 -9.27
CA GLN A 215 -19.09 -6.52 -10.12
C GLN A 215 -18.31 -6.43 -11.43
N ASP A 216 -18.27 -5.25 -12.07
CA ASP A 216 -17.46 -5.02 -13.28
C ASP A 216 -15.96 -5.11 -12.98
N LEU A 217 -15.51 -4.57 -11.86
CA LEU A 217 -14.11 -4.67 -11.42
C LEU A 217 -13.72 -6.11 -11.11
N GLN A 218 -14.57 -6.86 -10.40
CA GLN A 218 -14.33 -8.27 -10.11
C GLN A 218 -14.22 -9.09 -11.41
N LYS A 219 -15.13 -8.89 -12.36
CA LYS A 219 -15.05 -9.56 -13.68
C LYS A 219 -13.76 -9.22 -14.42
N LYS A 220 -13.37 -7.94 -14.44
CA LYS A 220 -12.12 -7.52 -15.08
C LYS A 220 -10.89 -8.09 -14.40
N GLU A 221 -10.90 -8.22 -13.08
CA GLU A 221 -9.82 -8.82 -12.32
C GLU A 221 -9.72 -10.33 -12.57
N GLU A 222 -10.85 -11.04 -12.65
CA GLU A 222 -10.92 -12.44 -13.06
C GLU A 222 -10.40 -12.64 -14.49
N GLU A 223 -10.90 -11.87 -15.46
CA GLU A 223 -10.43 -11.89 -16.86
C GLU A 223 -8.93 -11.58 -16.98
N PHE A 224 -8.44 -10.60 -16.21
CA PHE A 224 -7.03 -10.24 -16.20
C PHE A 224 -6.17 -11.37 -15.64
N ASN A 225 -6.58 -11.98 -14.52
CA ASN A 225 -5.89 -13.11 -13.92
C ASN A 225 -5.87 -14.34 -14.83
N GLU A 226 -6.93 -14.60 -15.59
CA GLU A 226 -6.95 -15.65 -16.61
C GLU A 226 -5.95 -15.36 -17.73
N ARG A 227 -5.89 -14.12 -18.24
CA ARG A 227 -4.91 -13.73 -19.27
C ARG A 227 -3.47 -13.82 -18.79
N VAL A 228 -3.20 -13.44 -17.54
CA VAL A 228 -1.85 -13.57 -16.95
C VAL A 228 -1.44 -15.04 -16.88
N LYS A 229 -2.34 -15.94 -16.44
CA LYS A 229 -2.07 -17.38 -16.45
C LYS A 229 -1.78 -17.90 -17.85
N GLU A 230 -2.56 -17.49 -18.85
CA GLU A 230 -2.34 -17.88 -20.26
C GLU A 230 -1.02 -17.31 -20.81
N PHE A 231 -0.63 -16.11 -20.40
CA PHE A 231 0.63 -15.49 -20.78
C PHE A 231 1.83 -16.23 -20.19
N ASP A 232 1.80 -16.55 -18.89
CA ASP A 232 2.85 -17.29 -18.21
C ASP A 232 3.09 -18.68 -18.84
N ILE A 233 2.01 -19.38 -19.24
CA ILE A 233 2.10 -20.69 -19.92
C ILE A 233 2.80 -20.53 -21.27
N ARG A 234 2.44 -19.50 -22.04
CA ARG A 234 3.07 -19.21 -23.34
C ARG A 234 4.54 -18.84 -23.20
N GLU A 235 4.89 -18.02 -22.22
CA GLU A 235 6.28 -17.61 -21.97
C GLU A 235 7.15 -18.81 -21.58
N ARG A 236 6.67 -19.67 -20.67
CA ARG A 236 7.39 -20.91 -20.28
C ARG A 236 7.64 -21.82 -21.48
N THR A 237 6.64 -21.94 -22.37
CA THR A 237 6.76 -22.74 -23.60
C THR A 237 7.78 -22.13 -24.56
N ALA A 238 7.78 -20.80 -24.73
CA ALA A 238 8.72 -20.09 -25.59
C ALA A 238 10.17 -20.22 -25.09
N VAL A 239 10.41 -20.01 -23.79
CA VAL A 239 11.74 -20.17 -23.16
C VAL A 239 12.26 -21.59 -23.33
N ARG A 240 11.40 -22.61 -23.14
CA ARG A 240 11.79 -24.01 -23.34
C ARG A 240 12.21 -24.29 -24.79
N ARG A 241 11.48 -23.74 -25.77
CA ARG A 241 11.80 -23.88 -27.21
C ARG A 241 13.08 -23.14 -27.58
N ASP A 242 13.34 -21.98 -26.98
CA ASP A 242 14.59 -21.25 -27.19
C ASP A 242 15.79 -22.05 -26.66
N LEU A 243 15.70 -22.59 -25.44
CA LEU A 243 16.74 -23.47 -24.88
C LEU A 243 17.00 -24.70 -25.78
N LEU A 244 15.94 -25.34 -26.28
CA LEU A 244 16.06 -26.46 -27.22
C LEU A 244 16.78 -26.03 -28.51
N THR A 245 16.50 -24.83 -29.01
CA THR A 245 17.15 -24.26 -30.18
C THR A 245 18.62 -23.98 -29.92
N GLN A 246 18.97 -23.40 -28.77
CA GLN A 246 20.35 -23.19 -28.34
C GLN A 246 21.11 -24.52 -28.24
N ILE A 247 20.50 -25.54 -27.64
CA ILE A 247 21.07 -26.89 -27.56
C ILE A 247 21.27 -27.48 -28.97
N LYS A 248 20.31 -27.31 -29.89
CA LYS A 248 20.47 -27.72 -31.30
C LYS A 248 21.63 -27.01 -31.98
N LEU A 249 21.82 -25.72 -31.73
CA LEU A 249 22.94 -24.95 -32.25
C LEU A 249 24.27 -25.48 -31.70
N LEU A 250 24.37 -25.72 -30.39
CA LEU A 250 25.55 -26.29 -29.74
C LEU A 250 25.87 -27.70 -30.24
N ILE A 251 24.85 -28.56 -30.46
CA ILE A 251 25.04 -29.90 -31.04
C ILE A 251 25.50 -29.78 -32.50
N LYS A 252 24.94 -28.86 -33.28
CA LYS A 252 25.32 -28.63 -34.67
C LYS A 252 26.75 -28.10 -34.77
N GLU A 253 27.17 -27.23 -33.86
CA GLU A 253 28.54 -26.75 -33.76
C GLU A 253 29.50 -27.87 -33.36
N ARG A 254 29.08 -28.78 -32.46
CA ARG A 254 29.85 -29.98 -32.09
C ARG A 254 29.90 -31.09 -33.13
N LYS A 255 29.09 -31.05 -34.20
CA LYS A 255 29.11 -32.09 -35.26
C LYS A 255 30.45 -32.18 -35.97
N SER A 256 31.19 -31.08 -36.08
CA SER A 256 32.61 -31.17 -36.39
C SER A 256 33.33 -31.53 -35.10
N ILE A 257 33.52 -32.82 -34.86
CA ILE A 257 34.46 -33.30 -33.84
C ILE A 257 35.84 -32.84 -34.31
N ILE A 258 36.21 -31.62 -33.92
CA ILE A 258 37.58 -31.16 -34.04
C ILE A 258 38.32 -32.02 -33.02
N LEU A 259 38.96 -33.09 -33.51
CA LEU A 259 40.02 -33.78 -32.79
C LEU A 259 40.86 -32.72 -32.08
N SER A 260 41.03 -32.85 -30.77
CA SER A 260 41.99 -32.02 -30.04
C SER A 260 43.29 -31.95 -30.85
N ASP A 261 43.84 -30.75 -31.02
CA ASP A 261 45.04 -30.51 -31.82
C ASP A 261 46.19 -31.45 -31.43
N GLU A 262 46.24 -31.88 -30.17
CA GLU A 262 47.20 -32.86 -29.67
C GLU A 262 47.05 -34.25 -30.29
N THR A 263 45.82 -34.73 -30.47
CA THR A 263 45.54 -36.05 -31.07
C THR A 263 45.84 -36.04 -32.57
N SER A 264 45.51 -34.93 -33.25
CA SER A 264 45.84 -34.74 -34.67
C SER A 264 47.35 -34.68 -34.91
N LYS A 265 48.12 -33.99 -34.04
CA LYS A 265 49.58 -33.93 -34.12
C LYS A 265 50.24 -35.30 -33.92
N LYS A 266 49.82 -36.05 -32.89
CA LYS A 266 50.34 -37.41 -32.62
C LYS A 266 50.08 -38.36 -33.80
N ARG A 267 48.90 -38.27 -34.43
CA ARG A 267 48.56 -39.01 -35.65
C ARG A 267 49.51 -38.70 -36.80
N ASN A 268 49.73 -37.41 -37.06
CA ASN A 268 50.58 -37.01 -38.19
C ASN A 268 52.01 -37.50 -38.00
N VAL A 269 52.56 -37.47 -36.77
CA VAL A 269 53.90 -38.02 -36.48
C VAL A 269 53.97 -39.51 -36.81
N ILE A 270 53.00 -40.32 -36.36
CA ILE A 270 52.97 -41.76 -36.64
C ILE A 270 52.80 -42.02 -38.15
N ASN A 271 51.96 -41.25 -38.84
CA ASN A 271 51.82 -41.35 -40.29
C ASN A 271 53.12 -40.99 -41.00
N PHE A 272 53.78 -39.90 -40.64
CA PHE A 272 55.06 -39.50 -41.26
C PHE A 272 56.14 -40.56 -41.05
N ILE A 273 56.25 -41.13 -39.85
CA ILE A 273 57.22 -42.19 -39.55
C ILE A 273 56.89 -43.45 -40.37
N SER A 274 55.65 -43.91 -40.34
CA SER A 274 55.25 -45.15 -41.03
C SER A 274 55.31 -45.02 -42.56
N LEU A 275 54.85 -43.92 -43.15
CA LEU A 275 55.02 -43.63 -44.57
C LEU A 275 56.49 -43.44 -44.94
N GLY A 276 57.29 -42.82 -44.06
CA GLY A 276 58.72 -42.64 -44.28
C GLY A 276 59.46 -43.97 -44.36
N ILE A 277 59.23 -44.88 -43.42
CA ILE A 277 59.83 -46.23 -43.42
C ILE A 277 59.32 -47.03 -44.64
N LEU A 278 58.04 -46.92 -44.98
CA LEU A 278 57.46 -47.60 -46.14
C LEU A 278 58.03 -47.08 -47.46
N GLY A 279 58.23 -45.75 -47.57
CA GLY A 279 58.88 -45.12 -48.69
C GLY A 279 60.34 -45.53 -48.83
N VAL A 280 61.13 -45.49 -47.75
CA VAL A 280 62.55 -45.89 -47.75
C VAL A 280 62.70 -47.37 -48.12
N SER A 281 61.88 -48.25 -47.56
CA SER A 281 61.91 -49.68 -47.89
C SER A 281 61.49 -49.95 -49.34
N GLY A 282 60.46 -49.26 -49.85
CA GLY A 282 60.05 -49.34 -51.25
C GLY A 282 61.16 -48.87 -52.22
N VAL A 283 61.79 -47.72 -51.94
CA VAL A 283 62.93 -47.21 -52.72
C VAL A 283 64.12 -48.17 -52.66
N SER A 284 64.38 -48.77 -51.50
CA SER A 284 65.46 -49.76 -51.34
C SER A 284 65.23 -51.01 -52.19
N ILE A 285 63.99 -51.53 -52.23
CA ILE A 285 63.62 -52.66 -53.09
C ILE A 285 63.82 -52.29 -54.57
N LEU A 286 63.32 -51.12 -54.99
CA LEU A 286 63.49 -50.63 -56.37
C LEU A 286 64.96 -50.47 -56.75
N PHE A 287 65.78 -49.95 -55.83
CA PHE A 287 67.22 -49.80 -56.05
C PHE A 287 67.93 -51.14 -56.22
N VAL A 288 67.61 -52.15 -55.40
CA VAL A 288 68.16 -53.51 -55.53
C VAL A 288 67.73 -54.14 -56.86
N LEU A 289 66.46 -54.00 -57.25
CA LEU A 289 65.97 -54.48 -58.55
C LEU A 289 66.66 -53.78 -59.73
N PHE A 290 66.89 -52.46 -59.63
CA PHE A 290 67.58 -51.68 -60.65
C PHE A 290 69.06 -52.08 -60.77
N LYS A 291 69.75 -52.27 -59.64
CA LYS A 291 71.12 -52.79 -59.61
C LYS A 291 71.21 -54.18 -60.23
N PHE A 292 70.30 -55.07 -59.86
CA PHE A 292 70.21 -56.40 -60.44
C PHE A 292 69.99 -56.36 -61.96
N TYR A 293 69.13 -55.47 -62.45
CA TYR A 293 68.90 -55.26 -63.89
C TYR A 293 70.16 -54.76 -64.62
N LEU A 294 70.86 -53.76 -64.06
CA LEU A 294 72.11 -53.23 -64.61
C LEU A 294 73.24 -54.27 -64.65
N ASP A 295 73.47 -54.99 -63.54
CA ASP A 295 74.53 -55.98 -63.43
C ASP A 295 74.29 -57.17 -64.37
N SER A 296 73.02 -57.62 -64.51
CA SER A 296 72.63 -58.67 -65.45
C SER A 296 72.85 -58.26 -66.91
N SER A 297 72.68 -56.98 -67.24
CA SER A 297 72.90 -56.45 -68.59
C SER A 297 74.39 -56.33 -68.93
N LEU A 298 75.23 -55.93 -67.97
CA LEU A 298 76.65 -55.63 -68.20
C LEU A 298 77.57 -56.86 -68.13
N THR A 299 77.32 -57.80 -67.21
CA THR A 299 78.29 -58.88 -66.91
C THR A 299 77.88 -60.25 -67.43
N ASN A 300 76.64 -60.42 -67.89
CA ASN A 300 76.05 -61.69 -68.39
C ASN A 300 76.21 -62.91 -67.45
N THR A 301 76.67 -62.70 -66.21
CA THR A 301 76.81 -63.73 -65.18
C THR A 301 75.75 -63.54 -64.11
N PHE A 302 74.88 -64.53 -63.95
CA PHE A 302 73.83 -64.51 -62.94
C PHE A 302 74.42 -64.81 -61.56
N GLN A 303 74.57 -63.79 -60.71
CA GLN A 303 75.07 -63.95 -59.34
C GLN A 303 73.91 -63.92 -58.34
N PHE A 304 73.54 -65.10 -57.81
CA PHE A 304 72.48 -65.24 -56.80
C PHE A 304 72.70 -64.40 -55.52
N GLN A 305 73.94 -63.99 -55.25
CA GLN A 305 74.29 -63.18 -54.07
C GLN A 305 73.57 -61.82 -54.04
N ASN A 306 73.26 -61.25 -55.21
CA ASN A 306 72.56 -59.97 -55.33
C ASN A 306 71.06 -60.05 -54.97
N LEU A 307 70.51 -61.25 -54.79
CA LEU A 307 69.10 -61.46 -54.41
C LEU A 307 68.89 -61.58 -52.89
N TYR A 308 69.95 -61.79 -52.08
CA TYR A 308 69.83 -61.88 -50.62
C TYR A 308 69.17 -60.66 -49.96
N PRO A 309 69.46 -59.40 -50.37
CA PRO A 309 68.78 -58.23 -49.82
C PRO A 309 67.27 -58.23 -50.11
N LEU A 310 66.86 -58.78 -51.26
CA LEU A 310 65.46 -58.84 -51.66
C LEU A 310 64.66 -59.77 -50.73
N LEU A 311 65.25 -60.90 -50.33
CA LEU A 311 64.64 -61.88 -49.42
C LEU A 311 64.40 -61.31 -48.01
N GLY A 312 65.22 -60.35 -47.55
CA GLY A 312 65.01 -59.67 -46.27
C GLY A 312 64.05 -58.47 -46.37
N LEU A 313 64.18 -57.67 -47.43
CA LEU A 313 63.42 -56.42 -47.58
C LEU A 313 61.96 -56.64 -47.95
N THR A 314 61.65 -57.64 -48.77
CA THR A 314 60.27 -57.92 -49.20
C THR A 314 59.32 -58.32 -48.06
N PRO A 315 59.63 -59.28 -47.18
CA PRO A 315 58.75 -59.61 -46.06
C PRO A 315 58.63 -58.45 -45.06
N LEU A 316 59.69 -57.66 -44.86
CA LEU A 316 59.64 -56.46 -44.02
C LEU A 316 58.67 -55.42 -44.62
N PHE A 317 58.79 -55.14 -45.92
CA PHE A 317 57.91 -54.21 -46.62
C PHE A 317 56.44 -54.67 -46.57
N VAL A 318 56.17 -55.95 -46.85
CA VAL A 318 54.82 -56.51 -46.79
C VAL A 318 54.26 -56.46 -45.37
N SER A 319 55.07 -56.79 -44.36
CA SER A 319 54.67 -56.70 -42.95
C SER A 319 54.33 -55.25 -42.55
N LEU A 320 55.14 -54.29 -42.98
CA LEU A 320 54.91 -52.87 -42.70
C LEU A 320 53.65 -52.35 -43.41
N LEU A 321 53.42 -52.76 -44.67
CA LEU A 321 52.22 -52.43 -45.42
C LEU A 321 50.96 -52.94 -44.71
N ILE A 322 50.96 -54.20 -44.29
CA ILE A 322 49.84 -54.81 -43.55
C ILE A 322 49.62 -54.06 -42.22
N PHE A 323 50.68 -53.74 -41.49
CA PHE A 323 50.60 -52.97 -40.26
C PHE A 323 49.94 -51.60 -40.48
N VAL A 324 50.37 -50.86 -41.50
CA VAL A 324 49.82 -49.54 -41.84
C VAL A 324 48.33 -49.64 -42.18
N ILE A 325 47.95 -50.62 -43.02
CA ILE A 325 46.54 -50.83 -43.39
C ILE A 325 45.69 -51.15 -42.15
N ARG A 326 46.17 -52.04 -41.26
CA ARG A 326 45.45 -52.38 -40.02
C ARG A 326 45.34 -51.19 -39.08
N TRP A 327 46.39 -50.40 -38.95
CA TRP A 327 46.38 -49.17 -38.14
C TRP A 327 45.34 -48.17 -38.64
N TYR A 328 45.33 -47.88 -39.94
CA TYR A 328 44.32 -46.99 -40.53
C TYR A 328 42.92 -47.55 -40.35
N SER A 329 42.69 -48.85 -40.61
CA SER A 329 41.38 -49.47 -40.44
C SER A 329 40.87 -49.38 -38.99
N ALA A 330 41.74 -49.64 -38.00
CA ALA A 330 41.39 -49.53 -36.59
C ALA A 330 41.06 -48.08 -36.21
N TRP A 331 41.88 -47.12 -36.67
CA TRP A 331 41.66 -45.71 -36.40
C TRP A 331 40.37 -45.17 -37.03
N TYR A 332 40.10 -45.51 -38.29
CA TYR A 332 38.84 -45.13 -38.96
C TYR A 332 37.63 -45.71 -38.27
N LYS A 333 37.73 -46.96 -37.79
CA LYS A 333 36.64 -47.59 -37.04
C LYS A 333 36.37 -46.85 -35.73
N GLU A 334 37.40 -46.56 -34.94
CA GLU A 334 37.25 -45.79 -33.70
C GLU A 334 36.65 -44.40 -33.96
N HIS A 335 37.07 -43.74 -35.04
CA HIS A 335 36.51 -42.45 -35.44
C HIS A 335 35.04 -42.52 -35.87
N ALA A 336 34.70 -43.51 -36.69
CA ALA A 336 33.31 -43.74 -37.09
C ALA A 336 32.43 -44.03 -35.88
N ASP A 337 32.91 -44.84 -34.93
CA ASP A 337 32.19 -45.18 -33.70
C ASP A 337 31.95 -43.93 -32.82
N LEU A 338 32.95 -43.06 -32.67
CA LEU A 338 32.82 -41.79 -31.95
C LEU A 338 31.86 -40.82 -32.64
N GLU A 339 31.89 -40.75 -33.97
CA GLU A 339 30.98 -39.92 -34.76
C GLU A 339 29.54 -40.41 -34.62
N ILE A 340 29.32 -41.72 -34.78
CA ILE A 340 28.00 -42.33 -34.61
C ILE A 340 27.51 -42.13 -33.17
N SER A 341 28.37 -42.27 -32.17
CA SER A 341 28.03 -42.01 -30.76
C SER A 341 27.61 -40.56 -30.53
N ASN A 342 28.30 -39.59 -31.14
CA ASN A 342 27.93 -38.18 -31.02
C ASN A 342 26.62 -37.85 -31.76
N ILE A 343 26.38 -38.47 -32.91
CA ILE A 343 25.10 -38.35 -33.62
C ILE A 343 23.97 -38.95 -32.77
N LYS A 344 24.18 -40.14 -32.20
CA LYS A 344 23.23 -40.80 -31.28
C LYS A 344 22.95 -39.92 -30.08
N PHE A 345 23.99 -39.40 -29.41
CA PHE A 345 23.84 -38.50 -28.27
C PHE A 345 23.00 -37.25 -28.60
N GLY A 346 23.23 -36.64 -29.76
CA GLY A 346 22.41 -35.52 -30.23
C GLY A 346 20.95 -35.91 -30.46
N ALA A 347 20.70 -37.09 -31.03
CA ALA A 347 19.35 -37.62 -31.21
C ALA A 347 18.67 -37.96 -29.87
N ASP A 348 19.42 -38.50 -28.91
CA ASP A 348 18.94 -38.83 -27.56
C ASP A 348 18.58 -37.56 -26.78
N ILE A 349 19.37 -36.48 -26.88
CA ILE A 349 19.00 -35.17 -26.30
C ILE A 349 17.67 -34.68 -26.87
N LEU A 350 17.49 -34.76 -28.19
CA LEU A 350 16.25 -34.33 -28.83
C LEU A 350 15.06 -35.17 -28.38
N ARG A 351 15.23 -36.49 -28.31
CA ARG A 351 14.20 -37.40 -27.83
C ARG A 351 13.85 -37.12 -26.37
N ALA A 352 14.85 -36.97 -25.49
CA ALA A 352 14.67 -36.65 -24.08
C ALA A 352 13.94 -35.31 -23.90
N SER A 353 14.32 -34.29 -24.69
CA SER A 353 13.67 -32.99 -24.67
C SER A 353 12.20 -33.06 -25.08
N TRP A 354 11.88 -33.89 -26.08
CA TRP A 354 10.49 -34.08 -26.51
C TRP A 354 9.65 -34.82 -25.48
N ILE A 355 10.20 -35.85 -24.84
CA ILE A 355 9.53 -36.56 -23.72
C ILE A 355 9.26 -35.59 -22.57
N ALA A 356 10.22 -34.75 -22.22
CA ALA A 356 10.06 -33.76 -21.17
C ALA A 356 8.95 -32.75 -21.53
N GLU A 357 8.94 -32.24 -22.76
CA GLU A 357 7.88 -31.34 -23.25
C GLU A 357 6.50 -32.00 -23.15
N MET A 358 6.36 -33.23 -23.66
CA MET A 358 5.12 -34.00 -23.60
C MET A 358 4.66 -34.27 -22.16
N TYR A 359 5.59 -34.57 -21.25
CA TYR A 359 5.29 -34.76 -19.83
C TYR A 359 4.74 -33.48 -19.19
N PHE A 360 5.35 -32.33 -19.47
CA PHE A 360 4.88 -31.05 -18.95
C PHE A 360 3.55 -30.64 -19.56
N GLU A 361 3.34 -30.81 -20.87
CA GLU A 361 2.08 -30.51 -21.55
C GLU A 361 0.93 -31.33 -20.96
N LEU A 362 1.11 -32.63 -20.76
CA LEU A 362 0.08 -33.50 -20.18
C LEU A 362 -0.22 -33.16 -18.71
N LYS A 363 0.80 -32.80 -17.94
CA LYS A 363 0.67 -32.44 -16.53
C LYS A 363 0.03 -31.07 -16.33
N GLU A 364 0.43 -30.07 -17.11
CA GLU A 364 -0.05 -28.69 -16.99
C GLU A 364 -1.43 -28.49 -17.66
N GLU A 365 -1.67 -29.07 -18.84
CA GLU A 365 -2.94 -28.86 -19.57
C GLU A 365 -4.06 -29.80 -19.12
N LYS A 366 -3.74 -31.08 -18.87
CA LYS A 366 -4.76 -32.12 -18.67
C LYS A 366 -4.75 -32.71 -17.27
N GLY A 367 -3.74 -32.41 -16.45
CA GLY A 367 -3.55 -33.02 -15.14
C GLY A 367 -3.38 -34.54 -15.21
N LEU A 368 -3.00 -35.08 -16.37
CA LEU A 368 -2.86 -36.51 -16.61
C LEU A 368 -1.40 -36.92 -16.46
N GLU A 369 -1.17 -38.10 -15.89
CA GLU A 369 0.14 -38.72 -15.85
C GLU A 369 0.45 -39.42 -17.18
N LEU A 370 1.71 -39.36 -17.61
CA LEU A 370 2.17 -40.02 -18.83
C LEU A 370 2.04 -41.55 -18.67
N PRO A 371 1.39 -42.27 -19.61
CA PRO A 371 1.34 -43.72 -19.56
C PRO A 371 2.74 -44.32 -19.49
N GLN A 372 2.94 -45.22 -18.53
CA GLN A 372 4.27 -45.76 -18.23
C GLN A 372 4.83 -46.54 -19.41
N GLU A 373 3.99 -47.15 -20.24
CA GLU A 373 4.38 -47.88 -21.45
C GLU A 373 5.02 -46.96 -22.48
N ILE A 374 4.48 -45.75 -22.65
CA ILE A 374 5.01 -44.73 -23.58
C ILE A 374 6.34 -44.22 -23.04
N LEU A 375 6.40 -43.90 -21.75
CA LEU A 375 7.65 -43.44 -21.13
C LEU A 375 8.76 -44.46 -21.30
N GLN A 376 8.48 -45.74 -21.03
CA GLN A 376 9.44 -46.83 -21.21
C GLN A 376 9.86 -46.98 -22.68
N ALA A 377 8.92 -46.94 -23.62
CA ALA A 377 9.24 -47.06 -25.05
C ALA A 377 10.17 -45.93 -25.55
N PHE A 378 9.96 -44.69 -25.07
CA PHE A 378 10.76 -43.54 -25.49
C PHE A 378 12.07 -43.37 -24.73
N THR A 379 12.15 -43.83 -23.47
CA THR A 379 13.38 -43.79 -22.66
C THR A 379 14.29 -45.00 -22.88
N LYS A 380 13.79 -46.05 -23.55
CA LYS A 380 14.60 -47.22 -23.92
C LYS A 380 15.78 -46.81 -24.81
N ASP A 381 16.96 -47.31 -24.45
CA ASP A 381 18.26 -47.12 -25.13
C ASP A 381 18.78 -45.67 -25.14
N LEU A 382 18.15 -44.78 -24.35
CA LEU A 382 18.52 -43.37 -24.22
C LEU A 382 19.85 -43.24 -23.48
N PHE A 383 20.84 -42.62 -24.11
CA PHE A 383 22.20 -42.45 -23.59
C PHE A 383 22.93 -43.76 -23.31
N GLU A 384 22.43 -44.89 -23.82
CA GLU A 384 23.14 -46.15 -23.70
C GLU A 384 24.41 -46.08 -24.56
N PRO A 385 25.60 -46.35 -24.00
CA PRO A 385 26.81 -46.38 -24.78
C PRO A 385 26.65 -47.40 -25.90
N ILE A 386 27.04 -47.04 -27.12
CA ILE A 386 27.09 -48.00 -28.21
C ILE A 386 28.15 -49.02 -27.78
N ASP A 387 27.69 -50.21 -27.42
CA ASP A 387 28.55 -51.30 -27.02
C ASP A 387 29.25 -51.79 -28.29
N THR A 388 30.32 -51.09 -28.69
CA THR A 388 31.07 -51.36 -29.93
C THR A 388 31.86 -52.67 -29.87
N GLY A 389 31.61 -53.51 -28.86
CA GLY A 389 32.35 -54.72 -28.60
C GLY A 389 33.81 -54.37 -28.49
N LYS A 390 34.19 -53.58 -27.46
CA LYS A 390 35.58 -53.29 -27.07
C LYS A 390 36.32 -54.62 -26.81
N LYS A 391 36.67 -55.32 -27.88
CA LYS A 391 37.91 -56.08 -27.93
C LYS A 391 38.96 -55.00 -27.79
N LEU A 392 39.58 -54.95 -26.61
CA LEU A 392 40.84 -54.25 -26.37
C LEU A 392 41.65 -54.37 -27.66
N VAL A 393 42.06 -53.23 -28.23
CA VAL A 393 42.93 -53.22 -29.40
C VAL A 393 44.23 -53.89 -28.94
N THR A 394 44.31 -55.21 -29.09
CA THR A 394 45.50 -56.00 -28.81
C THR A 394 46.59 -55.41 -29.69
N HIS A 395 47.72 -55.05 -29.11
CA HIS A 395 48.81 -54.53 -29.91
C HIS A 395 49.17 -55.61 -30.96
N PRO A 396 49.48 -55.28 -32.22
CA PRO A 396 49.78 -56.31 -33.23
C PRO A 396 50.87 -57.29 -32.80
N TYR A 397 51.79 -56.83 -31.94
CA TYR A 397 52.79 -57.65 -31.28
C TYR A 397 52.19 -58.70 -30.32
N GLU A 398 51.14 -58.38 -29.58
CA GLU A 398 50.44 -59.31 -28.69
C GLU A 398 49.63 -60.33 -29.49
N ASP A 399 48.99 -59.94 -30.60
CA ASP A 399 48.34 -60.88 -31.53
C ASP A 399 49.38 -61.84 -32.14
N ILE A 400 50.56 -61.33 -32.52
CA ILE A 400 51.66 -62.14 -33.05
C ILE A 400 52.22 -63.05 -31.96
N LEU A 401 52.49 -62.54 -30.76
CA LEU A 401 52.96 -63.33 -29.62
C LEU A 401 51.97 -64.42 -29.24
N LYS A 402 50.67 -64.10 -29.23
CA LYS A 402 49.61 -65.06 -28.97
C LYS A 402 49.62 -66.17 -30.03
N ASN A 403 49.63 -65.79 -31.30
CA ASN A 403 49.71 -66.75 -32.41
C ASN A 403 51.03 -67.57 -32.41
N ILE A 404 52.14 -67.00 -31.96
CA ILE A 404 53.44 -67.70 -31.81
C ILE A 404 53.41 -68.63 -30.58
N SER A 405 52.80 -68.20 -29.48
CA SER A 405 52.65 -69.00 -28.27
C SER A 405 51.69 -70.18 -28.44
N GLU A 406 50.74 -70.07 -29.37
CA GLU A 406 49.83 -71.15 -29.78
C GLU A 406 50.50 -72.17 -30.74
N LEU A 407 51.72 -71.90 -31.23
CA LEU A 407 52.50 -72.81 -32.07
C LEU A 407 53.43 -73.67 -31.20
N LYS A 408 53.03 -74.91 -30.95
CA LYS A 408 53.71 -75.82 -30.00
C LYS A 408 54.99 -76.45 -30.56
N LYS A 409 55.06 -76.69 -31.88
CA LYS A 409 56.22 -77.31 -32.53
C LYS A 409 56.23 -77.05 -34.03
N VAL A 410 57.32 -76.49 -34.53
CA VAL A 410 57.61 -76.41 -35.97
C VAL A 410 58.74 -77.40 -36.27
N LYS A 411 58.42 -78.53 -36.92
CA LYS A 411 59.42 -79.50 -37.38
C LYS A 411 59.74 -79.20 -38.85
N LEU A 412 60.98 -78.81 -39.11
CA LEU A 412 61.52 -78.77 -40.47
C LEU A 412 62.20 -80.12 -40.77
N SER A 413 61.59 -80.90 -41.67
CA SER A 413 62.18 -82.07 -42.30
C SER A 413 62.47 -81.76 -43.77
N LYS A 414 63.47 -82.42 -44.38
CA LYS A 414 63.98 -82.18 -45.76
C LYS A 414 62.94 -82.49 -46.86
N GLY A 415 61.81 -81.80 -46.88
CA GLY A 415 60.80 -81.90 -47.94
C GLY A 415 59.36 -81.57 -47.53
N SER A 416 59.04 -81.39 -46.25
CA SER A 416 57.68 -81.01 -45.81
C SER A 416 57.69 -80.10 -44.58
N PHE A 417 56.77 -79.13 -44.59
CA PHE A 417 56.45 -78.27 -43.45
C PHE A 417 55.20 -78.82 -42.76
N GLU A 418 55.35 -79.38 -41.56
CA GLU A 418 54.23 -79.75 -40.70
C GLU A 418 54.17 -78.79 -39.52
N ILE A 419 53.03 -78.09 -39.40
CA ILE A 419 52.76 -77.14 -38.33
C ILE A 419 51.70 -77.78 -37.41
N GLU A 420 52.09 -78.11 -36.18
CA GLU A 420 51.18 -78.58 -35.14
C GLU A 420 50.62 -77.36 -34.38
N ARG A 421 49.34 -77.05 -34.58
CA ARG A 421 48.57 -76.08 -33.78
C ARG A 421 47.83 -76.80 -32.66
N ASN A 422 47.63 -76.10 -31.54
CA ASN A 422 46.87 -76.61 -30.39
C ASN A 422 45.36 -76.65 -30.68
#